data_AF-A0A919GRW1-F1
#
_entry.id   AF-A0A919GRW1-F1
#
_cell.length_a   1.000
_cell.length_b   1.000
_cell.length_c   1.000
_cell.angle_alpha   90.00
_cell.angle_beta   90.00
_cell.angle_gamma   90.00
#
_symmetry.space_group_name_H-M   'P 1'
#
loop_
_entity.id
_entity.type
_entity.pdbx_description
1 polymer ?
#
loop_
_entity_poly.entity_id
_entity_poly.type
_entity_poly.pdbx_seq_one_letter_code
_entity_poly.pdbx_strand_id
1 'polypeptide(L)'
;MTTLPPPSFEEQVATLLTTRFGIDKSDATPEATFSALELDSLAIVELSLALQEVFGVPVGEDELNAEHTIGDTAGIVAAKLGTSASGAGQEGTAG
;
A
#
# COMPACT_ATOMS: atom_id res chain seq x y z
N MET A 1 18.44 6.76 -13.72
CA MET A 1 17.08 7.17 -13.32
C MET A 1 16.07 6.37 -14.13
N THR A 2 16.07 5.04 -13.94
CA THR A 2 15.20 4.14 -14.68
C THR A 2 14.61 3.16 -13.71
N THR A 3 13.28 3.13 -13.62
CA THR A 3 12.44 1.94 -13.79
C THR A 3 11.14 2.16 -13.01
N LEU A 4 10.06 2.52 -13.72
CA LEU A 4 8.71 2.38 -13.18
C LEU A 4 8.25 0.96 -13.57
N PRO A 5 8.07 0.02 -12.63
CA PRO A 5 7.49 -1.29 -12.92
C PRO A 5 6.02 -1.17 -13.38
N PRO A 6 5.43 -2.23 -13.99
CA PRO A 6 4.05 -2.25 -14.53
C PRO A 6 2.98 -1.86 -13.49
N PRO A 7 1.71 -1.60 -13.87
CA PRO A 7 0.69 -1.02 -12.97
C PRO A 7 0.36 -1.97 -11.80
N SER A 8 1.16 -1.83 -10.75
CA SER A 8 1.04 -2.50 -9.45
C SER A 8 0.36 -1.54 -8.49
N PHE A 9 -0.12 -2.06 -7.36
CA PHE A 9 -0.71 -1.26 -6.28
C PHE A 9 0.17 -0.07 -5.88
N GLU A 10 1.50 -0.20 -5.99
CA GLU A 10 2.50 0.84 -5.78
C GLU A 10 2.22 2.13 -6.58
N GLU A 11 1.84 2.02 -7.86
CA GLU A 11 1.62 3.21 -8.71
C GLU A 11 0.33 3.94 -8.34
N GLN A 12 -0.68 3.19 -7.90
CA GLN A 12 -1.92 3.76 -7.40
C GLN A 12 -1.70 4.44 -6.06
N VAL A 13 -0.94 3.83 -5.14
CA VAL A 13 -0.54 4.46 -3.87
C VAL A 13 0.27 5.73 -4.16
N ALA A 14 1.27 5.66 -5.05
CA ALA A 14 2.07 6.82 -5.45
C ALA A 14 1.21 7.93 -6.06
N THR A 15 0.26 7.60 -6.93
CA THR A 15 -0.69 8.57 -7.51
C THR A 15 -1.58 9.23 -6.44
N LEU A 16 -2.00 8.45 -5.44
CA LEU A 16 -2.76 8.92 -4.29
C LEU A 16 -1.93 9.93 -3.49
N LEU A 17 -0.66 9.61 -3.25
CA LEU A 17 0.31 10.49 -2.59
C LEU A 17 0.51 11.80 -3.37
N THR A 18 0.72 11.73 -4.68
CA THR A 18 0.88 12.94 -5.51
C THR A 18 -0.38 13.79 -5.54
N THR A 19 -1.57 13.18 -5.62
CA THR A 19 -2.83 13.90 -5.82
C THR A 19 -3.43 14.43 -4.52
N ARG A 20 -3.39 13.64 -3.43
CA ARG A 20 -3.98 14.03 -2.14
C ARG A 20 -3.00 14.76 -1.25
N PHE A 21 -1.73 14.35 -1.25
CA PHE A 21 -0.71 14.86 -0.35
C PHE A 21 0.28 15.82 -1.04
N GLY A 22 0.27 15.88 -2.38
CA GLY A 22 1.16 16.76 -3.13
C GLY A 22 2.62 16.27 -3.19
N ILE A 23 2.87 14.98 -2.92
CA ILE A 23 4.21 14.39 -2.99
C ILE A 23 4.71 14.33 -4.44
N ASP A 24 5.96 14.70 -4.68
CA ASP A 24 6.54 14.63 -6.02
C ASP A 24 6.66 13.19 -6.52
N LYS A 25 6.32 12.95 -7.80
CA LYS A 25 6.39 11.60 -8.40
C LYS A 25 7.83 11.05 -8.44
N SER A 26 8.83 11.92 -8.39
CA SER A 26 10.23 11.52 -8.29
C SER A 26 10.63 11.05 -6.89
N ASP A 27 9.90 11.47 -5.85
CA ASP A 27 10.15 11.09 -4.45
C ASP A 27 9.30 9.88 -4.04
N ALA A 28 8.10 9.76 -4.59
CA ALA A 28 7.15 8.65 -4.39
C ALA A 28 7.64 7.32 -5.02
N THR A 29 8.73 6.80 -4.50
CA THR A 29 9.37 5.54 -4.91
C THR A 29 8.89 4.38 -4.03
N PRO A 30 8.87 3.14 -4.54
CA PRO A 30 8.41 1.97 -3.77
C PRO A 30 9.26 1.68 -2.52
N GLU A 31 10.50 2.15 -2.52
CA GLU A 31 11.45 2.01 -1.42
C GLU A 31 11.40 3.19 -0.43
N ALA A 32 10.74 4.30 -0.80
CA ALA A 32 10.59 5.45 0.09
C ALA A 32 9.61 5.13 1.22
N THR A 33 10.02 5.50 2.43
CA THR A 33 9.15 5.47 3.61
C THR A 33 8.28 6.71 3.65
N PHE A 34 7.10 6.59 4.24
CA PHE A 34 6.21 7.75 4.40
C PHE A 34 6.84 8.88 5.22
N SER A 35 7.67 8.55 6.20
CA SER A 35 8.45 9.54 6.96
C SER A 35 9.49 10.26 6.09
N ALA A 36 10.05 9.61 5.08
CA ALA A 36 10.97 10.25 4.13
C ALA A 36 10.24 11.20 3.19
N LEU A 37 8.97 10.90 2.90
CA LEU A 37 8.04 11.75 2.14
C LEU A 37 7.40 12.86 2.99
N GLU A 38 7.90 13.08 4.22
CA GLU A 38 7.37 14.05 5.16
C GLU A 38 5.87 13.88 5.46
N LEU A 39 5.37 12.63 5.44
CA LEU A 39 4.01 12.33 5.87
C LEU A 39 3.95 12.25 7.40
N ASP A 40 3.21 13.19 7.98
CA ASP A 40 2.85 13.17 9.40
C ASP A 40 1.84 12.06 9.74
N SER A 41 1.69 11.76 11.02
CA SER A 41 0.71 10.78 11.52
C SER A 41 -0.73 11.05 11.05
N LEU A 42 -1.11 12.32 10.89
CA LEU A 42 -2.42 12.68 10.33
C LEU A 42 -2.53 12.31 8.84
N ALA A 43 -1.44 12.49 8.08
CA ALA A 43 -1.40 12.11 6.68
C ALA A 43 -1.48 10.59 6.51
N ILE A 44 -0.86 9.82 7.40
CA ILE A 44 -0.98 8.35 7.45
C ILE A 44 -2.44 7.92 7.67
N VAL A 45 -3.16 8.57 8.59
CA VAL A 45 -4.59 8.31 8.83
C VAL A 45 -5.45 8.66 7.62
N GLU A 46 -5.17 9.77 6.94
CA GLU A 46 -5.88 10.10 5.70
C GLU A 46 -5.55 9.11 4.57
N LEU A 47 -4.29 8.64 4.49
CA LEU A 47 -3.86 7.68 3.50
C LEU A 47 -4.57 6.34 3.72
N SER A 48 -4.62 5.84 4.96
CA SER A 48 -5.31 4.58 5.27
C SER A 48 -6.80 4.64 4.93
N LEU A 49 -7.46 5.77 5.20
CA LEU A 49 -8.84 6.01 4.82
C LEU A 49 -9.01 6.01 3.28
N ALA A 50 -8.12 6.70 2.58
CA ALA A 50 -8.17 6.77 1.12
C ALA A 50 -7.89 5.42 0.46
N LEU A 51 -6.98 4.61 1.01
CA LEU A 51 -6.74 3.24 0.56
C LEU A 51 -8.00 2.38 0.74
N GLN A 52 -8.69 2.50 1.87
CA GLN A 52 -9.96 1.83 2.08
C GLN A 52 -11.04 2.29 1.10
N GLU A 53 -11.16 3.60 0.81
CA GLU A 53 -12.13 4.11 -0.15
C GLU A 53 -11.84 3.67 -1.59
N VAL A 54 -10.57 3.66 -2.00
CA VAL A 54 -10.14 3.34 -3.37
C VAL A 54 -10.11 1.83 -3.62
N PHE A 55 -9.54 1.06 -2.69
CA PHE A 55 -9.32 -0.37 -2.84
C PHE A 55 -10.34 -1.24 -2.11
N GLY A 56 -11.14 -0.66 -1.20
CA GLY A 56 -12.02 -1.44 -0.33
C GLY A 56 -11.27 -2.22 0.77
N VAL A 57 -9.99 -1.91 1.00
CA VAL A 57 -9.15 -2.62 1.98
C VAL A 57 -9.06 -1.80 3.25
N PRO A 58 -9.59 -2.27 4.40
CA PRO A 58 -9.34 -1.62 5.67
C PRO A 58 -7.88 -1.82 6.06
N VAL A 59 -7.16 -0.72 6.20
CA VAL A 59 -5.78 -0.68 6.71
C VAL A 59 -5.81 0.05 8.04
N GLY A 60 -5.51 -0.66 9.12
CA GLY A 60 -5.47 -0.07 10.46
C GLY A 60 -4.24 0.83 10.68
N GLU A 61 -4.32 1.68 11.69
CA GLU A 61 -3.21 2.52 12.18
C GLU A 61 -2.00 1.68 12.63
N ASP A 62 -2.25 0.44 13.04
CA ASP A 62 -1.21 -0.54 13.41
C ASP A 62 -0.53 -1.16 12.19
N GLU A 63 -1.23 -1.21 11.05
CA GLU A 63 -0.73 -1.81 9.79
C GLU A 63 -0.01 -0.81 8.89
N LEU A 64 -0.27 0.49 9.08
CA LEU A 64 0.30 1.57 8.28
C LEU A 64 0.90 2.62 9.21
N ASN A 65 2.22 2.76 9.18
CA ASN A 65 2.95 3.73 9.98
C ASN A 65 3.96 4.51 9.13
N ALA A 66 4.45 5.64 9.63
CA ALA A 66 5.40 6.48 8.90
C ALA A 66 6.70 5.75 8.49
N GLU A 67 7.03 4.65 9.17
CA GLU A 67 8.19 3.80 8.86
C GLU A 67 7.95 2.83 7.69
N HIS A 68 6.70 2.64 7.27
CA HIS A 68 6.37 1.78 6.14
C HIS A 68 6.68 2.45 4.82
N THR A 69 6.98 1.61 3.82
CA THR A 69 7.20 2.05 2.44
C THR A 69 5.93 1.95 1.60
N ILE A 70 5.96 2.65 0.46
CA ILE A 70 4.91 2.52 -0.56
C ILE A 70 4.78 1.05 -1.01
N GLY A 71 5.91 0.36 -1.21
CA GLY A 71 5.93 -1.05 -1.59
C GLY A 71 5.33 -1.97 -0.54
N ASP A 72 5.61 -1.72 0.74
CA ASP A 72 5.04 -2.52 1.84
C ASP A 72 3.51 -2.37 1.91
N THR A 73 3.04 -1.12 1.83
CA THR A 73 1.62 -0.79 1.80
C THR A 73 0.90 -1.42 0.61
N ALA A 74 1.50 -1.33 -0.58
CA ALA A 74 1.01 -1.98 -1.78
C ALA A 74 0.94 -3.50 -1.60
N GLY A 75 1.91 -4.09 -0.90
CA GLY A 75 1.94 -5.50 -0.51
C GLY A 75 0.78 -5.87 0.41
N ILE A 76 0.49 -5.07 1.44
CA ILE A 76 -0.65 -5.26 2.35
C ILE A 76 -1.96 -5.24 1.56
N VAL A 77 -2.15 -4.24 0.70
CA VAL A 77 -3.34 -4.10 -0.14
C VAL A 77 -3.47 -5.29 -1.10
N ALA A 78 -2.38 -5.69 -1.76
CA ALA A 78 -2.35 -6.84 -2.65
C ALA A 78 -2.67 -8.14 -1.91
N ALA A 79 -2.15 -8.33 -0.69
CA ALA A 79 -2.44 -9.49 0.15
C ALA A 79 -3.92 -9.53 0.57
N LYS A 80 -4.48 -8.39 0.97
CA LYS A 80 -5.89 -8.24 1.37
C LYS A 80 -6.86 -8.45 0.18
N LEU A 81 -6.46 -8.07 -1.04
CA LEU A 81 -7.26 -8.30 -2.26
C LEU A 81 -7.06 -9.70 -2.84
N GLY A 82 -5.83 -10.23 -2.78
CA GLY A 82 -5.47 -11.56 -3.28
C GLY A 82 -5.93 -12.70 -2.38
N THR A 83 -6.17 -12.45 -1.08
CA THR A 83 -6.68 -13.47 -0.15
C THR A 83 -8.15 -13.84 -0.38
N SER A 84 -8.85 -13.22 -1.34
CA SER A 84 -10.19 -13.68 -1.76
C SER A 84 -10.17 -14.79 -2.82
N ALA A 85 -9.01 -15.17 -3.37
CA ALA A 85 -8.94 -16.22 -4.40
C ALA A 85 -7.80 -17.23 -4.21
N SER A 86 -7.49 -17.65 -2.98
CA SER A 86 -6.85 -18.96 -2.75
C SER A 86 -6.98 -19.42 -1.29
N GLY A 87 -8.23 -19.60 -0.87
CA GLY A 87 -8.59 -20.45 0.27
C GLY A 87 -9.19 -21.77 -0.21
N ALA A 88 -8.52 -22.47 -1.12
CA ALA A 88 -8.80 -23.87 -1.44
C ALA A 88 -7.54 -24.69 -1.17
N GLY A 89 -7.67 -25.72 -0.32
CA GLY A 89 -6.70 -26.80 -0.24
C GLY A 89 -5.75 -26.76 0.94
N GLN A 90 -6.27 -27.04 2.13
CA GLN A 90 -5.56 -27.96 3.02
C GLN A 90 -6.42 -29.24 3.11
N GLU A 91 -6.42 -30.01 2.01
CA GLU A 91 -6.90 -31.39 1.99
C GLU A 91 -5.70 -32.33 1.88
N GLY A 92 -5.72 -33.37 2.73
CA GLY A 92 -4.71 -34.41 2.89
C GLY A 92 -4.95 -35.10 4.23
N THR A 93 -6.06 -35.82 4.43
CA THR A 93 -6.29 -37.24 4.10
C THR A 93 -5.28 -38.23 4.68
N ALA A 94 -5.85 -39.26 5.32
CA ALA A 94 -5.36 -40.62 5.54
C ALA A 94 -4.59 -40.93 6.84
N GLY A 95 -5.17 -41.84 7.63
CA GLY A 95 -4.57 -42.52 8.77
C GLY A 95 -5.59 -43.03 9.76
#